data_AF-A0A7R9YAJ0-F1
#
_entry.id   AF-A0A7R9YAJ0-F1
#
_cell.length_a   1.000
_cell.length_b   1.000
_cell.length_c   1.000
_cell.angle_alpha   90.00
_cell.angle_beta   90.00
_cell.angle_gamma   90.00
#
_symmetry.space_group_name_H-M   'P 1'
#
loop_
_entity.id
_entity.type
_entity.pdbx_description
1 polymer ?
#
loop_
_entity_poly.entity_id
_entity_poly.type
_entity_poly.pdbx_seq_one_letter_code
_entity_poly.pdbx_strand_id
1 'polypeptide(L)'
;REILQRGLLTGLAVAGWSKPAAAESLDDLRRYAETMMTAGQFDLAEVALSDLLEKGNSKDVVVLSNRGNCRSAQGKFEAALEDFNAALDINANVPDVIL
;
A
#
# COMPACT_ATOMS: atom_id res chain seq x y z
N ARG A 1 -1.28 -26.45 -15.54
CA ARG A 1 -0.35 -26.28 -16.69
C ARG A 1 -1.02 -25.30 -17.63
N GLU A 2 -0.24 -24.36 -18.17
CA GLU A 2 -0.67 -23.26 -19.06
C GLU A 2 -1.40 -22.13 -18.31
N ILE A 3 -1.10 -20.83 -18.44
CA ILE A 3 -0.48 -20.09 -19.55
C ILE A 3 0.44 -18.98 -18.99
N LEU A 4 1.61 -18.85 -19.60
CA LEU A 4 2.54 -17.71 -19.52
C LEU A 4 1.86 -16.43 -20.01
N GLN A 5 1.83 -15.36 -19.21
CA GLN A 5 1.85 -14.00 -19.77
C GLN A 5 2.79 -13.10 -18.97
N ARG A 6 4.08 -13.22 -19.31
CA ARG A 6 5.05 -12.13 -19.14
C ARG A 6 4.85 -11.18 -20.33
N GLY A 7 4.32 -9.99 -20.09
CA GLY A 7 4.19 -8.93 -21.10
C GLY A 7 5.09 -7.75 -20.72
N LEU A 8 6.07 -7.48 -21.57
CA LEU A 8 6.98 -6.34 -21.49
C LEU A 8 6.22 -5.01 -21.65
N LEU A 9 6.76 -3.98 -21.01
CA LEU A 9 6.50 -2.55 -21.16
C LEU A 9 6.13 -2.15 -22.61
N THR A 10 4.88 -1.75 -22.83
CA THR A 10 4.37 -0.69 -23.76
C THR A 10 2.95 -1.04 -24.21
N GLY A 11 1.99 -0.16 -23.90
CA GLY A 11 0.64 -0.22 -24.48
C GLY A 11 -0.46 -0.73 -23.54
N LEU A 12 -1.14 0.21 -22.90
CA LEU A 12 -2.58 0.20 -22.58
C LEU A 12 -3.21 -1.18 -22.34
N ALA A 13 -3.05 -1.72 -21.13
CA ALA A 13 -3.89 -2.79 -20.62
C ALA A 13 -4.64 -2.30 -19.38
N VAL A 14 -5.89 -1.89 -19.57
CA VAL A 14 -6.89 -1.61 -18.51
C VAL A 14 -7.31 -2.94 -17.80
N ALA A 15 -6.50 -3.99 -17.85
CA ALA A 15 -6.86 -5.34 -17.40
C ALA A 15 -5.69 -6.18 -16.82
N GLY A 16 -4.58 -5.55 -16.38
CA GLY A 16 -3.36 -6.30 -16.03
C GLY A 16 -2.89 -6.19 -14.58
N TRP A 17 -3.55 -5.39 -13.75
CA TRP A 17 -3.03 -5.03 -12.44
C TRP A 17 -3.92 -5.67 -11.39
N SER A 18 -3.85 -6.99 -11.31
CA SER A 18 -4.26 -7.70 -10.10
C SER A 18 -3.04 -7.87 -9.22
N LYS A 19 -3.26 -7.99 -7.90
CA LYS A 19 -2.20 -8.35 -6.98
C LYS A 19 -1.48 -9.60 -7.51
N PRO A 20 -0.15 -9.57 -7.70
CA PRO A 20 0.55 -10.71 -8.26
C PRO A 20 0.37 -11.90 -7.32
N ALA A 21 0.11 -13.08 -7.88
CA ALA A 21 -0.01 -14.32 -7.12
C ALA A 21 1.22 -14.59 -6.23
N ALA A 22 2.37 -13.99 -6.57
CA ALA A 22 3.62 -14.07 -5.83
C ALA A 22 3.75 -13.10 -4.64
N ALA A 23 2.78 -12.20 -4.39
CA ALA A 23 2.79 -11.33 -3.20
C ALA A 23 2.37 -12.11 -1.93
N GLU A 24 3.18 -13.12 -1.60
CA GLU A 24 3.01 -13.94 -0.42
C GLU A 24 3.75 -13.33 0.79
N SER A 25 4.92 -12.73 0.55
CA SER A 25 5.76 -12.07 1.56
C SER A 25 5.40 -10.60 1.79
N LEU A 26 5.79 -10.05 2.95
CA LEU A 26 5.63 -8.62 3.24
C LEU A 26 6.44 -7.75 2.27
N ASP A 27 7.64 -8.19 1.88
CA ASP A 27 8.49 -7.43 0.95
C ASP A 27 7.88 -7.36 -0.46
N ASP A 28 7.27 -8.46 -0.93
CA ASP A 28 6.58 -8.46 -2.21
C ASP A 28 5.36 -7.54 -2.20
N LEU A 29 4.61 -7.52 -1.10
CA LEU A 29 3.48 -6.59 -0.91
C LEU A 29 3.95 -5.14 -0.92
N ARG A 30 5.07 -4.84 -0.26
CA ARG A 30 5.65 -3.49 -0.22
C ARG A 30 6.07 -3.04 -1.60
N ARG A 31 6.83 -3.86 -2.33
CA ARG A 31 7.24 -3.54 -3.71
C ARG A 31 6.04 -3.38 -4.64
N TYR A 32 5.02 -4.23 -4.49
CA TYR A 32 3.79 -4.10 -5.26
C TYR A 32 3.07 -2.78 -4.96
N ALA A 33 2.84 -2.45 -3.69
CA ALA A 33 2.23 -1.18 -3.29
C ALA A 33 2.97 0.04 -3.86
N GLU A 34 4.30 0.07 -3.76
CA GLU A 34 5.14 1.15 -4.31
C GLU A 34 4.98 1.29 -5.83
N THR A 35 4.93 0.17 -6.55
CA THR A 35 4.70 0.14 -8.00
C THR A 35 3.34 0.71 -8.35
N MET A 36 2.29 0.30 -7.63
CA MET A 36 0.92 0.76 -7.85
C MET A 36 0.79 2.26 -7.54
N MET A 37 1.39 2.74 -6.45
CA MET A 37 1.42 4.16 -6.08
C MET A 37 2.08 5.01 -7.14
N THR A 38 3.25 4.58 -7.64
CA THR A 38 4.02 5.30 -8.67
C THR A 38 3.23 5.41 -9.97
N ALA A 39 2.40 4.41 -10.27
CA ALA A 39 1.55 4.39 -11.44
C ALA A 39 0.20 5.09 -11.27
N GLY A 40 -0.10 5.62 -10.09
CA GLY A 40 -1.38 6.23 -9.77
C GLY A 40 -2.55 5.24 -9.62
N GLN A 41 -2.27 3.94 -9.53
CA GLN A 41 -3.29 2.91 -9.27
C GLN A 41 -3.52 2.79 -7.75
N PHE A 42 -4.13 3.84 -7.20
CA PHE A 42 -4.28 4.02 -5.76
C PHE A 42 -5.23 3.01 -5.11
N ASP A 43 -6.19 2.49 -5.86
CA ASP A 43 -7.09 1.42 -5.45
C ASP A 43 -6.33 0.12 -5.16
N LEU A 44 -5.41 -0.27 -6.05
CA LEU A 44 -4.58 -1.46 -5.86
C LEU A 44 -3.50 -1.27 -4.80
N ALA A 45 -2.91 -0.07 -4.75
CA ALA A 45 -1.98 0.28 -3.68
C ALA A 45 -2.64 0.17 -2.31
N GLU A 46 -3.86 0.68 -2.15
CA GLU A 46 -4.62 0.62 -0.90
C GLU A 46 -4.86 -0.82 -0.42
N VAL A 47 -5.19 -1.73 -1.34
CA VAL A 47 -5.35 -3.16 -1.03
C VAL A 47 -4.04 -3.74 -0.50
N ALA A 48 -2.94 -3.52 -1.21
CA ALA A 48 -1.63 -4.04 -0.83
C ALA A 48 -1.12 -3.48 0.51
N LEU A 49 -1.35 -2.19 0.77
CA LEU A 49 -1.00 -1.54 2.02
C LEU A 49 -1.86 -2.04 3.19
N SER A 50 -3.12 -2.36 2.94
CA SER A 50 -3.99 -2.97 3.95
C SER A 50 -3.51 -4.38 4.32
N ASP A 51 -3.14 -5.19 3.31
CA ASP A 51 -2.57 -6.52 3.53
C ASP A 51 -1.25 -6.46 4.31
N LEU A 52 -0.41 -5.43 4.09
CA LEU A 52 0.82 -5.23 4.85
C LEU A 52 0.57 -5.02 6.34
N LEU A 53 -0.41 -4.16 6.68
CA LEU A 53 -0.77 -3.90 8.07
C LEU A 53 -1.35 -5.14 8.74
N GLU A 54 -2.21 -5.87 8.04
CA GLU A 54 -2.83 -7.09 8.55
C GLU A 54 -1.80 -8.21 8.75
N LYS A 55 -1.04 -8.56 7.70
CA LYS A 55 -0.07 -9.67 7.75
C LYS A 55 1.14 -9.35 8.61
N GLY A 56 1.57 -8.09 8.62
CA GLY A 56 2.66 -7.63 9.48
C GLY A 56 2.26 -7.57 10.95
N ASN A 57 0.95 -7.63 11.25
CA ASN A 57 0.37 -7.37 12.56
C ASN A 57 0.99 -6.12 13.21
N SER A 58 1.23 -5.10 12.39
CA SER A 58 2.01 -3.93 12.74
C SER A 58 1.26 -2.67 12.37
N LYS A 59 1.41 -1.64 13.21
CA LYS A 59 0.98 -0.28 12.88
C LYS A 59 2.20 0.47 12.35
N ASP A 60 2.62 0.12 11.14
CA ASP A 60 3.74 0.80 10.48
C ASP A 60 3.28 2.21 10.04
N VAL A 61 3.89 3.24 10.64
CA VAL A 61 3.60 4.66 10.39
C VAL A 61 3.72 5.01 8.91
N VAL A 62 4.71 4.44 8.21
CA VAL A 62 4.94 4.68 6.78
C VAL A 62 3.82 4.03 5.96
N VAL A 63 3.42 2.81 6.30
CA VAL A 63 2.35 2.09 5.58
C VAL A 63 1.00 2.78 5.79
N LEU A 64 0.68 3.23 7.01
CA LEU A 64 -0.52 4.01 7.31
C LEU A 64 -0.54 5.33 6.52
N SER A 65 0.57 6.08 6.54
CA SER A 65 0.67 7.35 5.81
C SER A 65 0.51 7.15 4.29
N ASN A 66 1.12 6.11 3.74
CA ASN A 66 0.98 5.77 2.32
C ASN A 66 -0.44 5.36 1.96
N ARG A 67 -1.14 4.62 2.83
CA ARG A 67 -2.54 4.24 2.59
C ARG A 67 -3.46 5.45 2.67
N GLY A 68 -3.23 6.35 3.63
CA GLY A 68 -3.91 7.63 3.73
C GLY A 68 -3.74 8.49 2.46
N ASN A 69 -2.52 8.58 1.92
CA ASN A 69 -2.26 9.26 0.66
C ASN A 69 -3.04 8.64 -0.52
N CYS A 70 -3.04 7.30 -0.63
CA CYS A 70 -3.80 6.59 -1.67
C CYS A 70 -5.30 6.85 -1.54
N ARG A 71 -5.85 6.84 -0.32
CA ARG A 71 -7.27 7.11 -0.05
C ARG A 71 -7.64 8.56 -0.36
N SER A 72 -6.79 9.52 0.02
CA SER A 72 -6.97 10.93 -0.32
C SER A 72 -6.99 11.15 -1.83
N ALA A 73 -6.09 10.50 -2.58
CA ALA A 73 -6.06 10.58 -4.04
C ALA A 73 -7.32 10.00 -4.71
N GLN A 74 -8.02 9.09 -4.02
CA GLN A 74 -9.31 8.54 -4.43
C GLN A 74 -10.52 9.35 -3.93
N GLY A 75 -10.32 10.44 -3.18
CA GLY A 75 -11.39 11.22 -2.55
C GLY A 75 -12.01 10.59 -1.30
N LYS A 76 -11.41 9.52 -0.75
CA LYS A 76 -11.84 8.85 0.49
C LYS A 76 -11.25 9.58 1.71
N PHE A 77 -11.63 10.84 1.90
CA PHE A 77 -10.96 11.73 2.86
C PHE A 77 -11.12 11.30 4.32
N GLU A 78 -12.29 10.81 4.72
CA GLU A 78 -12.54 10.34 6.09
C GLU A 78 -11.63 9.16 6.43
N ALA A 79 -11.57 8.15 5.55
CA ALA A 79 -10.69 6.99 5.73
C ALA A 79 -9.20 7.36 5.67
N ALA A 80 -8.84 8.40 4.91
CA ALA A 80 -7.47 8.93 4.90
C ALA A 80 -7.11 9.60 6.24
N LEU A 81 -8.03 10.39 6.80
CA LEU A 81 -7.85 11.03 8.10
C LEU A 81 -7.70 10.00 9.23
N GLU A 82 -8.46 8.91 9.18
CA GLU A 82 -8.28 7.80 10.13
C GLU A 82 -6.86 7.22 10.09
N ASP A 83 -6.33 6.97 8.88
CA ASP A 83 -4.96 6.46 8.72
C ASP A 83 -3.90 7.46 9.21
N PHE A 84 -4.08 8.75 8.91
CA PHE A 84 -3.15 9.78 9.38
C PHE A 84 -3.19 9.97 10.89
N ASN A 85 -4.38 9.95 11.50
CA ASN A 85 -4.51 10.02 12.96
C ASN A 85 -3.87 8.81 13.63
N ALA A 86 -4.09 7.60 13.09
CA ALA A 86 -3.44 6.40 13.58
C ALA A 86 -1.90 6.50 13.49
N ALA A 87 -1.37 7.06 12.40
CA ALA A 87 0.07 7.30 12.24
C ALA A 87 0.61 8.31 13.28
N LEU A 88 -0.13 9.39 13.53
CA LEU A 88 0.22 10.40 14.53
C LEU A 88 0.18 9.85 15.95
N ASP A 89 -0.82 9.04 16.30
CA ASP A 89 -0.94 8.42 17.62
C ASP A 89 0.25 7.52 17.94
N ILE A 90 0.84 6.87 16.94
CA ILE A 90 2.02 6.03 17.13
C ILE A 90 3.24 6.90 17.41
N ASN A 91 3.48 7.93 16.60
CA ASN A 91 4.60 8.84 16.81
C ASN A 91 4.48 9.62 18.13
N ALA A 92 3.28 10.03 18.53
CA ALA A 92 3.02 10.68 19.81
C ALA A 92 3.27 9.74 21.00
N ASN A 93 3.14 8.43 20.80
CA ASN A 93 3.45 7.40 21.79
C ASN A 93 4.87 6.85 21.68
N VAL A 94 5.69 7.29 20.73
CA VAL A 94 7.15 7.14 20.84
C VAL A 94 7.54 8.19 21.89
N PRO A 95 7.84 7.79 23.14
CA PRO A 95 8.31 8.76 24.11
C PRO A 95 9.54 9.41 23.49
N ASP A 96 9.63 10.73 23.59
CA ASP A 96 10.77 11.54 23.22
C ASP A 96 11.98 11.05 24.06
N VAL A 97 12.57 9.90 23.70
CA VAL A 97 13.80 9.38 24.30
C VAL A 97 14.93 10.10 23.58
N ILE A 98 15.03 11.40 23.88
CA ILE A 98 16.29 12.11 23.84
C ILE A 98 17.04 11.65 25.10
N LEU A 99 17.96 10.70 24.93
CA LEU A 99 19.14 10.55 25.77
C LEU A 99 20.37 10.46 24.87
#